data_AF-A0A3Q3M1T4-F1
#
_entry.id   AF-A0A3Q3M1T4-F1
#
_cell.length_a   1.000
_cell.length_b   1.000
_cell.length_c   1.000
_cell.angle_alpha   90.00
_cell.angle_beta   90.00
_cell.angle_gamma   90.00
#
_symmetry.space_group_name_H-M   'P 1'
#
loop_
_entity.id
_entity.type
_entity.pdbx_description
1 polymer ?
#
loop_
_entity_poly.entity_id
_entity_poly.type
_entity_poly.pdbx_seq_one_letter_code
_entity_poly.pdbx_strand_id
1 'polypeptide(L)'
;LELELDDLLQEFQDVVEDLKAPSHSRAHVYQRVLHEAKSRTGLAEDSGVDDSDYSEASLGNSLNTSEEELHTAGITLTPKKLGDTTELESFINMLDQELA
;
A
#
# COMPACT_ATOMS: atom_id res chain seq x y z
N LEU A 1 17.45 -25.30 27.25
CA LEU A 1 18.28 -24.07 27.25
C LEU A 1 19.24 -24.06 26.08
N GLU A 2 20.34 -24.81 26.05
CA GLU A 2 21.28 -24.75 24.91
C GLU A 2 20.69 -25.33 23.62
N LEU A 3 20.06 -26.51 23.69
CA LEU A 3 19.33 -27.11 22.56
C LEU A 3 18.17 -26.25 22.05
N GLU A 4 17.51 -25.54 22.96
CA GLU A 4 16.36 -24.66 22.65
C GLU A 4 16.80 -23.36 21.97
N LEU A 5 18.01 -22.88 22.33
CA LEU A 5 18.63 -21.74 21.66
C LEU A 5 19.13 -22.14 20.26
N ASP A 6 19.72 -23.32 20.12
CA ASP A 6 20.16 -23.84 18.82
C ASP A 6 18.97 -24.05 17.87
N ASP A 7 17.87 -24.63 18.36
CA ASP A 7 16.64 -24.79 17.59
C ASP A 7 16.08 -23.42 17.14
N LEU A 8 16.05 -22.42 18.04
CA LEU A 8 15.59 -21.06 17.73
C LEU A 8 16.49 -20.36 16.68
N LEU A 9 17.80 -20.52 16.79
CA LEU A 9 18.76 -19.95 15.83
C LEU A 9 18.63 -20.60 14.46
N GLN A 10 18.34 -21.90 14.42
CA GLN A 10 18.06 -22.61 13.18
C GLN A 10 16.78 -22.09 12.51
N GLU A 11 15.68 -21.97 13.27
CA GLU A 11 14.42 -21.39 12.76
C GLU A 11 14.62 -19.97 12.20
N PHE A 12 15.40 -19.15 12.90
CA PHE A 12 15.73 -17.80 12.42
C PHE A 12 16.53 -17.83 11.11
N GLN A 13 17.52 -18.73 11.02
CA GLN A 13 18.35 -18.87 9.82
C GLN A 13 17.53 -19.33 8.61
N ASP A 14 16.56 -20.22 8.81
CA ASP A 14 15.65 -20.69 7.75
C ASP A 14 14.79 -19.53 7.20
N VAL A 15 14.23 -18.68 8.08
CA VAL A 15 13.47 -17.49 7.68
C VAL A 15 14.33 -16.47 6.93
N VAL A 16 15.59 -16.28 7.35
CA VAL A 16 16.53 -15.38 6.67
C VAL A 16 16.82 -15.89 5.25
N GLU A 17 17.00 -17.19 5.06
CA GLU A 17 17.24 -17.76 3.73
C GLU A 17 15.99 -17.67 2.83
N ASP A 18 14.79 -17.88 3.38
CA ASP A 18 13.53 -17.68 2.66
C ASP A 18 13.33 -16.23 2.19
N LEU A 19 13.76 -15.24 2.99
CA LEU A 19 13.72 -13.82 2.62
C LEU A 19 14.79 -13.43 1.59
N LYS A 20 15.95 -14.10 1.61
CA LYS A 20 17.03 -13.90 0.62
C LYS A 20 16.72 -14.56 -0.71
N ALA A 21 16.00 -15.68 -0.70
CA ALA A 21 15.55 -16.31 -1.92
C ALA A 21 14.82 -15.24 -2.76
N PRO A 22 15.15 -15.09 -4.06
CA PRO A 22 14.42 -14.18 -4.92
C PRO A 22 12.96 -14.57 -4.85
N SER A 23 12.16 -13.83 -4.08
CA SER A 23 10.74 -14.07 -4.04
C SER A 23 10.29 -14.00 -5.49
N HIS A 24 9.69 -15.08 -6.00
CA HIS A 24 8.87 -15.03 -7.20
C HIS A 24 7.62 -14.23 -6.82
N SER A 25 7.86 -12.98 -6.43
CA SER A 25 6.90 -12.02 -5.95
C SER A 25 5.88 -11.86 -7.06
N ARG A 26 4.62 -11.81 -6.63
CA ARG A 26 3.43 -11.52 -7.42
C ARG A 26 3.57 -10.31 -8.35
N ALA A 27 4.64 -9.51 -8.20
CA ALA A 27 5.09 -8.50 -9.15
C ALA A 27 5.12 -9.00 -10.61
N HIS A 28 5.54 -10.25 -10.87
CA HIS A 28 5.56 -10.79 -12.24
C HIS A 28 4.19 -11.25 -12.75
N VAL A 29 3.26 -11.60 -11.86
CA VAL A 29 1.93 -12.12 -12.24
C VAL A 29 1.12 -11.05 -12.96
N TYR A 30 1.24 -9.79 -12.53
CA TYR A 30 0.53 -8.67 -13.14
C TYR A 30 1.31 -7.96 -14.24
N GLN A 31 2.57 -8.33 -14.50
CA GLN A 31 3.41 -7.65 -15.48
C GLN A 31 2.79 -7.67 -16.89
N ARG A 32 2.15 -8.79 -17.28
CA ARG A 32 1.43 -8.88 -18.56
C ARG A 32 0.22 -7.96 -18.61
N VAL A 33 -0.59 -7.94 -17.54
CA VAL A 33 -1.80 -7.12 -17.44
C VAL A 33 -1.45 -5.63 -17.46
N LEU A 34 -0.41 -5.23 -16.73
CA LEU A 34 0.10 -3.85 -16.72
C LEU A 34 0.63 -3.42 -18.11
N HIS A 35 1.30 -4.33 -18.82
CA HIS A 35 1.78 -4.08 -20.18
C HIS A 35 0.63 -3.87 -21.17
N GLU A 36 -0.42 -4.71 -21.11
CA GLU A 36 -1.61 -4.55 -21.94
C GLU A 36 -2.33 -3.21 -21.66
N ALA A 37 -2.52 -2.86 -20.39
CA ALA A 37 -3.15 -1.61 -20.00
C ALA A 37 -2.38 -0.39 -20.53
N LYS A 38 -1.04 -0.36 -20.39
CA LYS A 38 -0.21 0.74 -20.94
C LYS A 38 -0.31 0.85 -22.45
N SER A 39 -0.42 -0.28 -23.15
CA SER A 39 -0.51 -0.31 -24.63
C SER A 39 -1.85 0.24 -25.13
N ARG A 40 -2.95 -0.01 -24.40
CA ARG A 40 -4.28 0.53 -24.72
C ARG A 40 -4.36 2.05 -24.50
N THR A 41 -3.73 2.57 -23.45
CA THR A 41 -3.74 4.00 -23.15
C THR A 41 -2.78 4.79 -24.06
N GLY A 42 -1.66 4.21 -24.48
CA GLY A 42 -0.68 4.88 -25.34
C GLY A 42 -1.07 5.02 -26.82
N LEU A 43 -2.18 4.43 -27.25
CA LEU A 43 -2.73 4.60 -28.61
C LEU A 43 -3.77 5.75 -28.69
N ALA A 44 -4.05 6.43 -27.59
CA ALA A 44 -5.06 7.49 -27.50
C ALA A 44 -4.48 8.91 -27.35
N GLU A 45 -3.18 9.10 -27.58
CA GLU A 45 -2.55 10.43 -27.60
C GLU A 45 -2.09 10.79 -29.01
N ASP A 46 -3.05 10.96 -29.94
CA ASP A 46 -3.01 11.96 -31.04
C ASP A 46 -4.27 11.89 -31.93
N SER A 47 -5.47 12.04 -31.37
CA SER A 47 -6.59 12.51 -32.20
C SER A 47 -7.61 13.24 -31.35
N GLY A 48 -7.61 14.56 -31.47
CA GLY A 48 -8.73 15.36 -31.02
C GLY A 48 -10.02 14.93 -31.73
N VAL A 49 -11.11 15.07 -30.98
CA VAL A 49 -12.52 15.15 -31.37
C VAL A 49 -13.11 13.96 -32.15
N ASP A 50 -14.10 13.30 -31.55
CA ASP A 50 -15.32 12.90 -32.27
C ASP A 50 -16.47 12.65 -31.28
N ASP A 51 -17.41 13.59 -31.19
CA ASP A 51 -18.74 13.35 -30.63
C ASP A 51 -19.52 12.49 -31.63
N SER A 52 -19.19 11.20 -31.68
CA SER A 52 -19.95 10.23 -32.46
C SER A 52 -20.72 9.32 -31.52
N ASP A 53 -22.04 9.53 -31.50
CA ASP A 53 -23.08 8.70 -30.91
C ASP A 53 -22.96 7.23 -31.37
N TYR A 54 -22.07 6.46 -30.74
CA TYR A 54 -22.10 5.01 -30.81
C TYR A 54 -22.91 4.46 -29.63
N SER A 55 -24.21 4.37 -29.88
CA SER A 55 -25.07 3.39 -29.23
C SER A 55 -24.54 1.98 -29.53
N GLU A 56 -23.61 1.49 -28.71
CA GLU A 56 -23.37 0.06 -28.59
C GLU A 56 -23.82 -0.38 -27.19
N ALA A 57 -25.00 -1.00 -27.16
CA ALA A 57 -25.56 -1.64 -25.99
C ALA A 57 -24.63 -2.77 -25.53
N SER A 58 -23.71 -2.45 -24.62
CA SER A 58 -22.97 -3.45 -23.85
C SER A 58 -23.91 -4.05 -22.81
N LEU A 59 -24.49 -5.17 -23.21
CA LEU A 59 -25.31 -6.05 -22.39
C LEU A 59 -24.54 -6.46 -21.12
N GLY A 60 -25.03 -6.01 -19.96
CA GLY A 60 -25.02 -6.85 -18.77
C GLY A 60 -23.89 -6.64 -17.77
N ASN A 61 -23.66 -5.42 -17.30
CA ASN A 61 -23.25 -5.27 -15.90
C ASN A 61 -23.90 -4.03 -15.27
N SER A 62 -24.94 -4.29 -14.47
CA SER A 62 -25.59 -3.33 -13.59
C SER A 62 -24.64 -2.96 -12.45
N LEU A 63 -23.60 -2.16 -12.73
CA LEU A 63 -22.89 -1.44 -11.68
C LEU A 63 -23.59 -0.11 -11.48
N ASN A 64 -24.53 -0.17 -10.54
CA ASN A 64 -25.13 0.93 -9.82
C ASN A 64 -24.19 2.15 -9.79
N THR A 65 -24.53 3.21 -10.53
CA THR A 65 -23.90 4.53 -10.39
C THR A 65 -24.32 5.09 -9.03
N SER A 66 -23.58 4.70 -7.99
CA SER A 66 -23.65 5.36 -6.70
C SER A 66 -22.95 6.71 -6.84
N GLU A 67 -23.71 7.76 -7.08
CA GLU A 67 -23.24 9.13 -6.93
C GLU A 67 -23.12 9.41 -5.42
N GLU A 68 -21.95 9.15 -4.84
CA GLU A 68 -21.66 9.60 -3.48
C GLU A 68 -21.19 11.06 -3.52
N GLU A 69 -21.99 11.93 -2.90
CA GLU A 69 -21.66 13.33 -2.70
C GLU A 69 -20.60 13.42 -1.60
N LEU A 70 -19.32 13.45 -1.97
CA LEU A 70 -18.23 13.73 -1.05
C LEU A 70 -18.33 15.20 -0.64
N HIS A 71 -19.02 15.46 0.47
CA HIS A 71 -18.66 16.60 1.29
C HIS A 71 -17.19 16.40 1.63
N THR A 72 -16.34 17.21 0.97
CA THR A 72 -14.93 17.35 1.30
C THR A 72 -14.89 17.58 2.79
N ALA A 73 -14.62 16.53 3.56
CA ALA A 73 -14.36 16.63 4.98
C ALA A 73 -13.13 17.51 5.03
N GLY A 74 -13.38 18.80 5.29
CA GLY A 74 -12.36 19.81 5.30
C GLY A 74 -11.20 19.23 6.05
N ILE A 75 -10.03 19.26 5.43
CA ILE A 75 -8.75 19.01 6.09
C ILE A 75 -8.65 20.13 7.11
N THR A 76 -9.35 19.94 8.22
CA THR A 76 -9.29 20.80 9.37
C THR A 76 -7.93 20.48 9.94
N LEU A 77 -6.96 21.31 9.55
CA LEU A 77 -5.69 21.52 10.20
C LEU A 77 -5.94 22.05 11.62
N THR A 78 -6.73 21.31 12.40
CA THR A 78 -6.87 21.57 13.82
C THR A 78 -5.58 21.09 14.46
N PRO A 79 -4.85 21.96 15.18
CA PRO A 79 -3.69 21.52 15.93
C PRO A 79 -4.17 20.47 16.94
N LYS A 80 -3.79 19.22 16.71
CA LYS A 80 -4.08 18.13 17.63
C LYS A 80 -3.33 18.43 18.91
N LYS A 81 -4.07 18.77 19.97
CA LYS A 81 -3.52 18.95 21.30
C LYS A 81 -3.09 17.57 21.79
N LEU A 82 -1.78 17.32 21.76
CA LEU A 82 -1.20 16.14 22.36
C LEU A 82 -1.58 16.18 23.86
N GLY A 83 -2.08 15.08 24.38
CA GLY A 83 -2.52 14.97 25.77
C GLY A 83 -1.35 15.09 26.74
N ASP A 84 -1.52 14.55 27.93
CA ASP A 84 -0.40 14.45 28.86
C ASP A 84 0.70 13.53 28.27
N THR A 85 1.91 14.05 28.11
CA THR A 85 3.09 13.31 27.60
C THR A 85 4.16 13.10 28.67
N THR A 86 3.84 13.32 29.95
CA THR A 86 4.80 13.21 31.07
C THR A 86 5.44 11.83 31.18
N GLU A 87 4.68 10.76 30.93
CA GLU A 87 5.20 9.39 30.94
C GLU A 87 6.24 9.16 29.82
N LEU A 88 5.96 9.67 28.62
CA LEU A 88 6.88 9.58 27.48
C LEU A 88 8.18 10.35 27.75
N GLU A 89 8.08 11.54 28.33
CA GLU A 89 9.23 12.35 28.72
C GLU A 89 10.08 11.63 29.79
N SER A 90 9.44 10.98 30.77
CA SER A 90 10.15 10.20 31.80
C SER A 90 10.89 9.00 31.19
N PHE A 91 10.29 8.33 30.22
CA PHE A 91 10.92 7.19 29.54
C PHE A 91 12.15 7.63 28.74
N ILE A 92 12.06 8.74 28.01
CA ILE A 92 13.20 9.30 27.25
C ILE A 92 14.34 9.66 28.21
N ASN A 93 14.06 10.34 29.32
CA ASN A 93 15.08 10.68 30.31
C ASN A 93 15.76 9.44 30.94
N MET A 94 15.01 8.36 31.14
CA MET A 94 15.56 7.10 31.64
C MET A 94 16.52 6.47 30.60
N LEU A 95 16.15 6.48 29.32
CA LEU A 95 17.01 6.01 28.24
C LEU A 95 18.29 6.84 28.12
N ASP A 96 18.18 8.17 28.18
CA ASP A 96 19.34 9.07 28.12
C ASP A 96 20.31 8.83 29.29
N GLN A 97 19.79 8.46 30.47
CA GLN A 97 20.61 8.12 31.63
C GLN A 97 21.29 6.76 31.51
N GLU A 98 20.63 5.77 30.90
CA GLU A 98 21.19 4.43 30.71
C GLU A 98 22.22 4.38 29.57
N LEU A 99 22.13 5.30 28.61
CA LEU A 99 23.03 5.40 27.45
C LEU A 99 24.25 6.34 27.66
N ALA A 100 24.38 6.97 28.84
CA ALA A 100 25.43 7.94 29.17
C ALA A 100 26.70 7.34 29.81
#